data_AF-A0A0E0CQU2-F1
#
_entry.id   AF-A0A0E0CQU2-F1
#
_cell.length_a   1.000
_cell.length_b   1.000
_cell.length_c   1.000
_cell.angle_alpha   90.00
_cell.angle_beta   90.00
_cell.angle_gamma   90.00
#
_symmetry.space_group_name_H-M   'P 1'
#
loop_
_entity.id
_entity.type
_entity.pdbx_description
1 polymer ?
#
loop_
_entity_poly.entity_id
_entity_poly.type
_entity_poly.pdbx_seq_one_letter_code
_entity_poly.pdbx_strand_id
1 'polypeptide(L)'
;MMPRRHRHRHRWDNVVINSDEKFAVLRSIGDECIYEDELRVPLKNKPSPTCCVWFEPSTNMDIEQGIMKTIYVNRMVKAGCAVKIVMADWFLQRHYKIGNNLSKIRNIGYLNIEMWKAAGMDLDRVELVWLSDELNLHAVDYWPVAMDVSRRYTMTRIARIFWSNAEHGPQILPAAEIIYPCMQVASILCEKHTLNSKIQRAFCPPKVVVHNPCLEYIKYIILPWFGNLGVVQNDWNGNTKTFVSMEELSVDYERGYLNSADVKMALEKAINNILEPVRDYFSGNTKAQALIMACQNEITGDVLKIQMQNKEMRHH
;
A
#
# COMPACT_ATOMS: atom_id res chain seq x y z
N MET A 1 41.38 -21.97 28.50
CA MET A 1 41.62 -22.05 27.05
C MET A 1 40.36 -22.63 26.41
N MET A 2 39.42 -21.78 25.97
CA MET A 2 38.15 -22.22 25.37
C MET A 2 38.26 -22.22 23.84
N PRO A 3 37.66 -23.18 23.13
CA PRO A 3 37.83 -23.31 21.69
C PRO A 3 37.05 -22.23 20.94
N ARG A 4 37.73 -21.60 19.98
CA ARG A 4 37.16 -20.62 19.04
C ARG A 4 36.04 -21.29 18.23
N ARG A 5 34.80 -20.81 18.37
CA ARG A 5 33.71 -21.16 17.44
C ARG A 5 34.06 -20.62 16.05
N HIS A 6 34.39 -21.53 15.13
CA HIS A 6 34.48 -21.22 13.71
C HIS A 6 33.12 -20.69 13.24
N ARG A 7 33.05 -19.40 12.90
CA ARG A 7 31.95 -18.86 12.09
C ARG A 7 32.06 -19.47 10.71
N HIS A 8 31.25 -20.49 10.41
CA HIS A 8 30.95 -20.84 9.03
C HIS A 8 30.22 -19.64 8.40
N ARG A 9 30.97 -18.77 7.73
CA ARG A 9 30.39 -17.93 6.67
C ARG A 9 29.92 -18.91 5.60
N HIS A 10 28.63 -19.24 5.60
CA HIS A 10 28.06 -19.85 4.41
C HIS A 10 28.17 -18.82 3.28
N ARG A 11 29.12 -19.09 2.39
CA ARG A 11 29.25 -18.47 1.08
C ARG A 11 28.06 -18.98 0.26
N TRP A 12 26.93 -18.29 0.33
CA TRP A 12 25.87 -18.45 -0.65
C TRP A 12 26.24 -17.52 -1.80
N ASP A 13 26.91 -18.09 -2.80
CA ASP A 13 27.11 -17.44 -4.08
C ASP A 13 25.73 -17.02 -4.63
N ASN A 14 25.63 -15.79 -5.13
CA ASN A 14 24.43 -15.23 -5.75
C ASN A 14 24.11 -16.03 -7.02
N VAL A 15 23.40 -17.16 -6.88
CA VAL A 15 22.79 -17.86 -8.00
C VAL A 15 21.65 -16.98 -8.51
N VAL A 16 21.81 -16.44 -9.70
CA VAL A 16 20.74 -15.70 -10.40
C VAL A 16 19.69 -16.72 -10.82
N ILE A 17 18.64 -16.88 -10.00
CA ILE A 17 17.50 -17.74 -10.29
C ILE A 17 16.72 -17.15 -11.46
N ASN A 18 16.46 -17.95 -12.50
CA ASN A 18 15.72 -17.50 -13.68
C ASN A 18 14.20 -17.33 -13.38
N SER A 19 13.46 -16.66 -14.27
CA SER A 19 12.04 -16.35 -14.04
C SER A 19 11.15 -17.59 -13.82
N ASP A 20 11.49 -18.71 -14.47
CA ASP A 20 10.67 -19.93 -14.42
C ASP A 20 10.91 -20.70 -13.11
N GLU A 21 12.16 -20.72 -12.63
CA GLU A 21 12.50 -21.23 -11.31
C GLU A 21 11.85 -20.40 -10.20
N LYS A 22 11.87 -19.06 -10.32
CA LYS A 22 11.14 -18.18 -9.38
C LYS A 22 9.65 -18.50 -9.38
N PHE A 23 9.05 -18.68 -10.56
CA PHE A 23 7.64 -19.05 -10.69
C PHE A 23 7.34 -20.37 -10.00
N ALA A 24 8.15 -21.41 -10.23
CA ALA A 24 7.95 -22.71 -9.61
C ALA A 24 8.03 -22.64 -8.07
N VAL A 25 8.98 -21.88 -7.52
CA VAL A 25 9.09 -21.65 -6.08
C VAL A 25 7.83 -20.98 -5.54
N LEU A 26 7.38 -19.88 -6.15
CA LEU A 26 6.20 -19.14 -5.69
C LEU A 26 4.91 -19.94 -5.84
N ARG A 27 4.73 -20.65 -6.96
CA ARG A 27 3.55 -21.47 -7.24
C ARG A 27 3.39 -22.61 -6.23
N SER A 28 4.50 -23.14 -5.73
CA SER A 28 4.51 -24.21 -4.73
C SER A 28 4.32 -23.74 -3.27
N ILE A 29 4.13 -22.44 -3.04
CA ILE A 29 3.83 -21.90 -1.70
C ILE A 29 2.31 -21.92 -1.45
N GLY A 30 1.49 -21.62 -2.46
CA GLY A 30 0.05 -21.59 -2.35
C GLY A 30 -0.60 -22.80 -3.01
N ASP A 31 -1.66 -23.32 -2.39
CA ASP A 31 -2.50 -24.36 -3.00
C ASP A 31 -3.14 -23.84 -4.29
N GLU A 32 -3.60 -22.59 -4.27
CA GLU A 32 -4.23 -21.90 -5.38
C GLU A 32 -3.39 -20.69 -5.84
N CYS A 33 -3.35 -20.47 -7.16
CA CYS A 33 -2.77 -19.28 -7.77
C CYS A 33 -3.81 -18.65 -8.70
N ILE A 34 -4.24 -17.43 -8.38
CA ILE A 34 -5.20 -16.68 -9.17
C ILE A 34 -4.44 -16.05 -10.35
N TYR A 35 -4.69 -16.57 -11.56
CA TYR A 35 -4.06 -16.18 -12.83
C TYR A 35 -2.53 -16.34 -12.87
N GLU A 36 -2.08 -17.58 -13.12
CA GLU A 36 -0.64 -17.88 -13.26
C GLU A 36 0.06 -17.05 -14.34
N ASP A 37 -0.62 -16.74 -15.44
CA ASP A 37 -0.06 -15.96 -16.53
C ASP A 37 0.24 -14.51 -16.12
N GLU A 38 -0.62 -13.93 -15.27
CA GLU A 38 -0.38 -12.60 -14.70
C GLU A 38 0.79 -12.62 -13.71
N LEU A 39 1.01 -13.72 -12.98
CA LEU A 39 2.16 -13.87 -12.09
C LEU A 39 3.48 -13.94 -12.88
N ARG A 40 3.50 -14.56 -14.07
CA ARG A 40 4.72 -14.68 -14.89
C ARG A 40 5.24 -13.32 -15.39
N VAL A 41 4.36 -12.35 -15.61
CA VAL A 41 4.73 -11.01 -16.12
C VAL A 41 5.69 -10.27 -15.18
N PRO A 42 5.39 -10.03 -13.89
CA PRO A 42 6.31 -9.35 -12.98
C PRO A 42 7.58 -10.16 -12.72
N LEU A 43 7.55 -11.49 -12.78
CA LEU A 43 8.74 -12.34 -12.60
C LEU A 43 9.75 -12.20 -13.74
N LYS A 44 9.28 -11.92 -14.96
CA LYS A 44 10.14 -11.63 -16.12
C LYS A 44 10.63 -10.18 -16.13
N ASN A 45 9.74 -9.25 -15.78
CA ASN A 45 9.97 -7.82 -16.00
C ASN A 45 10.64 -7.11 -14.82
N LYS A 46 10.63 -7.68 -13.61
CA LYS A 46 11.22 -7.07 -12.42
C LYS A 46 12.40 -7.91 -11.92
N PRO A 47 13.58 -7.31 -11.70
CA PRO A 47 14.73 -8.04 -11.16
C PRO A 47 14.43 -8.62 -9.77
N SER A 48 13.73 -7.84 -8.93
CA SER A 48 13.25 -8.23 -7.60
C SER A 48 11.73 -7.98 -7.51
N PRO A 49 10.89 -8.95 -7.90
CA PRO A 49 9.44 -8.80 -7.80
C PRO A 49 9.03 -8.67 -6.33
N THR A 50 8.07 -7.78 -6.05
CA THR A 50 7.57 -7.56 -4.68
C THR A 50 6.52 -8.61 -4.32
N CYS A 51 6.74 -9.34 -3.23
CA CYS A 51 5.78 -10.24 -2.63
C CYS A 51 5.25 -9.60 -1.33
N CYS A 52 3.98 -9.23 -1.32
CA CYS A 52 3.31 -8.74 -0.11
C CYS A 52 2.66 -9.92 0.62
N VAL A 53 2.94 -10.04 1.91
CA VAL A 53 2.42 -11.07 2.80
C VAL A 53 1.54 -10.40 3.85
N TRP A 54 0.25 -10.71 3.81
CA TRP A 54 -0.70 -10.24 4.80
C TRP A 54 -0.57 -11.02 6.12
N PHE A 55 -0.53 -10.29 7.23
CA PHE A 55 -0.51 -10.89 8.55
C PHE A 55 -1.33 -10.08 9.55
N GLU A 56 -2.34 -10.71 10.16
CA GLU A 56 -3.04 -10.16 11.33
C GLU A 56 -2.33 -10.61 12.62
N PRO A 57 -1.78 -9.67 13.41
CA PRO A 57 -1.15 -10.02 14.67
C PRO A 57 -2.06 -10.82 15.60
N SER A 58 -1.48 -11.77 16.31
CA SER A 58 -2.23 -12.67 17.18
C SER A 58 -1.48 -12.90 18.48
N THR A 59 -2.21 -12.96 19.60
CA THR A 59 -1.58 -13.25 20.91
C THR A 59 -1.08 -14.69 20.99
N ASN A 60 -1.71 -15.60 20.23
CA ASN A 60 -1.37 -17.01 20.16
C ASN A 60 -1.12 -17.36 18.69
N MET A 61 0.12 -17.18 18.26
CA MET A 61 0.53 -17.53 16.90
C MET A 61 0.49 -19.05 16.73
N ASP A 62 -0.32 -19.54 15.80
CA ASP A 62 -0.38 -20.95 15.47
C ASP A 62 0.78 -21.38 14.54
N ILE A 63 0.82 -22.67 14.19
CA ILE A 63 1.88 -23.24 13.34
C ILE A 63 1.86 -22.62 11.93
N GLU A 64 0.69 -22.28 11.41
CA GLU A 64 0.55 -21.69 10.09
C GLU A 64 1.10 -20.26 10.07
N GLN A 65 0.70 -19.46 11.05
CA GLN A 65 1.10 -18.08 11.25
C GLN A 65 2.59 -17.97 11.58
N GLY A 66 3.16 -18.91 12.33
CA GLY A 66 4.56 -18.92 12.72
C GLY A 66 5.48 -19.66 11.77
N ILE A 67 5.44 -20.99 11.84
CA ILE A 67 6.40 -21.87 11.16
C ILE A 67 6.18 -21.87 9.65
N MET A 68 4.94 -22.07 9.19
CA MET A 68 4.65 -22.14 7.74
C MET A 68 4.92 -20.79 7.07
N LYS A 69 4.48 -19.68 7.70
CA LYS A 69 4.79 -18.33 7.21
C LYS A 69 6.30 -18.09 7.11
N THR A 70 7.07 -18.52 8.11
CA THR A 70 8.55 -18.45 8.08
C THR A 70 9.13 -19.21 6.90
N ILE A 71 8.69 -20.44 6.65
CA ILE A 71 9.14 -21.24 5.51
C ILE A 71 8.84 -20.51 4.20
N TYR A 72 7.61 -20.03 4.02
CA TYR A 72 7.18 -19.39 2.77
C TYR A 72 7.89 -18.05 2.51
N VAL A 73 8.01 -17.20 3.53
CA VAL A 73 8.76 -15.93 3.45
C VAL A 73 10.21 -16.20 3.07
N ASN A 74 10.88 -17.15 3.73
CA ASN A 74 12.26 -17.49 3.42
C ASN A 74 12.42 -18.04 2.00
N ARG A 75 11.45 -18.80 1.49
CA ARG A 75 11.44 -19.28 0.09
C ARG A 75 11.30 -18.12 -0.90
N MET A 76 10.43 -17.15 -0.61
CA MET A 76 10.29 -15.93 -1.43
C MET A 76 11.58 -15.11 -1.46
N VAL A 77 12.20 -14.88 -0.29
CA VAL A 77 13.48 -14.17 -0.15
C VAL A 77 14.58 -14.89 -0.94
N LYS A 78 14.69 -16.22 -0.79
CA LYS A 78 15.68 -17.03 -1.53
C LYS A 78 15.46 -17.05 -3.04
N ALA A 79 14.20 -16.93 -3.49
CA ALA A 79 13.86 -16.76 -4.90
C ALA A 79 14.22 -15.36 -5.44
N GLY A 80 14.79 -14.47 -4.62
CA GLY A 80 15.15 -13.11 -5.02
C GLY A 80 13.95 -12.18 -5.15
N CYS A 81 12.87 -12.43 -4.40
CA CYS A 81 11.75 -11.51 -4.27
C CYS A 81 12.05 -10.46 -3.19
N ALA A 82 11.61 -9.22 -3.41
CA ALA A 82 11.52 -8.24 -2.33
C ALA A 82 10.28 -8.58 -1.50
N VAL A 83 10.44 -8.97 -0.23
CA VAL A 83 9.31 -9.42 0.59
C VAL A 83 8.90 -8.31 1.56
N LYS A 84 7.61 -7.97 1.52
CA LYS A 84 6.97 -7.05 2.46
C LYS A 84 5.95 -7.81 3.29
N ILE A 85 6.05 -7.75 4.61
CA ILE A 85 5.01 -8.26 5.51
C ILE A 85 4.18 -7.06 5.97
N VAL A 86 2.90 -7.08 5.62
CA VAL A 86 1.91 -6.09 6.05
C VAL A 86 1.28 -6.56 7.35
N MET A 87 1.70 -5.94 8.44
CA MET A 87 1.16 -6.13 9.78
C MET A 87 -0.18 -5.41 9.87
N ALA A 88 -1.27 -6.17 9.70
CA ALA A 88 -2.66 -5.73 9.69
C ALA A 88 -3.20 -5.40 11.09
N ASP A 89 -2.41 -4.66 11.85
CA ASP A 89 -2.60 -4.30 13.24
C ASP A 89 -3.86 -3.46 13.48
N TRP A 90 -4.20 -2.57 12.54
CA TRP A 90 -5.41 -1.75 12.62
C TRP A 90 -6.68 -2.61 12.81
N PHE A 91 -6.73 -3.80 12.21
CA PHE A 91 -7.89 -4.67 12.27
C PHE A 91 -8.05 -5.44 13.59
N LEU A 92 -7.02 -5.51 14.44
CA LEU A 92 -7.12 -6.13 15.76
C LEU A 92 -8.05 -5.37 16.69
N GLN A 93 -8.34 -4.10 16.41
CA GLN A 93 -9.27 -3.29 17.19
C GLN A 93 -10.68 -3.89 17.24
N ARG A 94 -11.03 -4.75 16.27
CA ARG A 94 -12.30 -5.50 16.24
C ARG A 94 -12.37 -6.58 17.30
N HIS A 95 -11.22 -7.09 17.75
CA HIS A 95 -11.18 -8.21 18.68
C HIS A 95 -11.63 -7.76 20.08
N TYR A 96 -12.76 -8.31 20.53
CA TYR A 96 -13.45 -7.90 21.76
C TYR A 96 -12.59 -7.92 23.03
N LYS A 97 -11.58 -8.80 23.13
CA LYS A 97 -10.63 -8.85 24.28
C LYS A 97 -9.45 -7.88 24.18
N ILE A 98 -9.09 -7.45 22.96
CA ILE A 98 -7.91 -6.60 22.74
C ILE A 98 -8.32 -5.14 22.91
N GLY A 99 -9.41 -4.74 22.25
CA GLY A 99 -9.91 -3.36 22.21
C GLY A 99 -9.10 -2.46 21.27
N ASN A 100 -9.30 -1.15 21.37
CA ASN A 100 -8.75 -0.15 20.44
C ASN A 100 -7.39 0.46 20.84
N ASN A 101 -6.70 -0.10 21.85
CA ASN A 101 -5.42 0.42 22.30
C ASN A 101 -4.31 0.03 21.32
N LEU A 102 -3.88 0.97 20.48
CA LEU A 102 -2.88 0.74 19.44
C LEU A 102 -1.53 0.27 20.01
N SER A 103 -1.09 0.81 21.15
CA SER A 103 0.16 0.37 21.78
C SER A 103 0.09 -1.10 22.19
N LYS A 104 -1.03 -1.55 22.75
CA LYS A 104 -1.27 -2.96 23.09
C LYS A 104 -1.28 -3.85 21.84
N ILE A 105 -1.92 -3.38 20.77
CA ILE A 105 -1.97 -4.06 19.47
C ILE A 105 -0.57 -4.20 18.87
N ARG A 106 0.22 -3.12 18.87
CA ARG A 106 1.60 -3.12 18.37
C ARG A 106 2.50 -4.06 19.17
N ASN A 107 2.33 -4.11 20.49
CA ASN A 107 3.05 -5.07 21.33
C ASN A 107 2.79 -6.53 20.95
N ILE A 108 1.56 -6.86 20.52
CA ILE A 108 1.24 -8.20 19.98
C ILE A 108 2.02 -8.43 18.68
N GLY A 109 2.02 -7.46 17.77
CA GLY A 109 2.81 -7.55 16.53
C GLY A 109 4.32 -7.68 16.78
N TYR A 110 4.88 -6.96 17.76
CA TYR A 110 6.29 -7.11 18.15
C TYR A 110 6.59 -8.50 18.72
N LEU A 111 5.70 -9.05 19.54
CA LEU A 111 5.81 -10.43 20.01
C LEU A 111 5.84 -11.42 18.83
N ASN A 112 4.96 -11.23 17.85
CA ASN A 112 4.91 -12.06 16.64
C ASN A 112 6.22 -11.97 15.82
N ILE A 113 6.82 -10.77 15.73
CA ILE A 113 8.11 -10.57 15.06
C ILE A 113 9.23 -11.33 15.78
N GLU A 114 9.29 -11.27 17.12
CA GLU A 114 10.27 -12.04 17.90
C GLU A 114 10.08 -13.56 17.74
N MET A 115 8.84 -14.04 17.62
CA MET A 115 8.55 -15.45 17.32
C MET A 115 9.09 -15.86 15.94
N TRP A 116 8.90 -15.03 14.90
CA TRP A 116 9.46 -15.31 13.57
C TRP A 116 10.99 -15.26 13.55
N LYS A 117 11.58 -14.34 14.31
CA LYS A 117 13.03 -14.29 14.51
C LYS A 117 13.54 -15.59 15.13
N ALA A 118 12.86 -16.09 16.16
CA ALA A 118 13.19 -17.37 16.79
C ALA A 118 12.97 -18.58 15.86
N ALA A 119 11.94 -18.52 15.00
CA ALA A 119 11.66 -19.54 13.99
C ALA A 119 12.66 -19.53 12.81
N GLY A 120 13.55 -18.52 12.72
CA GLY A 120 14.56 -18.40 11.68
C GLY A 120 14.06 -17.72 10.40
N MET A 121 13.09 -16.82 10.49
CA MET A 121 12.71 -15.94 9.38
C MET A 121 13.85 -14.95 9.08
N ASP A 122 14.18 -14.77 7.81
CA ASP A 122 15.23 -13.85 7.33
C ASP A 122 14.74 -12.39 7.36
N LEU A 123 14.44 -11.90 8.57
CA LEU A 123 13.85 -10.59 8.81
C LEU A 123 14.71 -9.43 8.30
N ASP A 124 16.04 -9.61 8.20
CA ASP A 124 16.96 -8.59 7.66
C ASP A 124 16.70 -8.31 6.17
N ARG A 125 16.03 -9.23 5.47
CA ARG A 125 15.67 -9.12 4.05
C ARG A 125 14.17 -8.91 3.81
N VAL A 126 13.42 -8.65 4.88
CA VAL A 126 11.97 -8.45 4.85
C VAL A 126 11.65 -7.03 5.31
N GLU A 127 10.82 -6.34 4.54
CA GLU A 127 10.25 -5.05 4.94
C GLU A 127 9.02 -5.30 5.81
N LEU A 128 9.01 -4.80 7.05
CA LEU A 128 7.85 -4.84 7.94
C LEU A 128 7.10 -3.52 7.83
N VAL A 129 5.84 -3.58 7.37
CA VAL A 129 4.97 -2.41 7.20
C VAL A 129 3.77 -2.56 8.10
N TRP A 130 3.43 -1.51 8.84
CA TRP A 130 2.26 -1.51 9.69
C TRP A 130 1.08 -0.87 8.98
N LEU A 131 -0.02 -1.60 8.90
CA LEU A 131 -1.19 -1.16 8.18
C LEU A 131 -1.76 0.13 8.77
N SER A 132 -1.80 0.27 10.10
CA SER A 132 -2.30 1.51 10.68
C SER A 132 -1.48 2.75 10.30
N ASP A 133 -0.16 2.62 10.10
CA ASP A 133 0.67 3.74 9.63
C ASP A 133 0.34 4.10 8.17
N GLU A 134 0.22 3.09 7.30
CA GLU A 134 -0.18 3.26 5.89
C GLU A 134 -1.58 3.88 5.75
N LEU A 135 -2.54 3.40 6.55
CA LEU A 135 -3.91 3.93 6.55
C LEU A 135 -3.95 5.39 7.00
N ASN A 136 -3.16 5.77 8.01
CA ASN A 136 -3.10 7.14 8.47
C ASN A 136 -2.44 8.06 7.44
N LEU A 137 -1.40 7.58 6.76
CA LEU A 137 -0.71 8.33 5.71
C LEU A 137 -1.61 8.55 4.48
N HIS A 138 -2.49 7.59 4.17
CA HIS A 138 -3.30 7.57 2.95
C HIS A 138 -4.81 7.65 3.19
N ALA A 139 -5.24 8.13 4.35
CA ALA A 139 -6.64 8.13 4.79
C ALA A 139 -7.60 8.76 3.76
N VAL A 140 -7.18 9.87 3.13
CA VAL A 140 -7.98 10.59 2.12
C VAL A 140 -8.32 9.74 0.90
N ASP A 141 -7.45 8.79 0.56
CA ASP A 141 -7.63 7.92 -0.60
C ASP A 141 -8.26 6.58 -0.22
N TYR A 142 -7.95 6.14 1.00
CA TYR A 142 -8.41 4.87 1.54
C TYR A 142 -9.91 4.84 1.83
N TRP A 143 -10.42 5.80 2.60
CA TRP A 143 -11.81 5.76 3.06
C TRP A 143 -12.85 5.89 1.94
N PRO A 144 -12.64 6.72 0.89
CA PRO A 144 -13.54 6.71 -0.26
C PRO A 144 -13.59 5.38 -0.99
N VAL A 145 -12.47 4.66 -1.10
CA VAL A 145 -12.43 3.32 -1.72
C VAL A 145 -13.18 2.31 -0.85
N ALA A 146 -12.96 2.32 0.46
CA ALA A 146 -13.70 1.47 1.39
C ALA A 146 -15.21 1.71 1.31
N MET A 147 -15.62 2.98 1.15
CA MET A 147 -17.02 3.36 0.97
C MET A 147 -17.58 2.96 -0.40
N ASP A 148 -16.79 3.05 -1.48
CA ASP A 148 -17.22 2.57 -2.80
C ASP A 148 -17.44 1.06 -2.81
N VAL A 149 -16.56 0.29 -2.14
CA VAL A 149 -16.73 -1.15 -1.96
C VAL A 149 -18.01 -1.45 -1.18
N SER A 150 -18.24 -0.77 -0.04
CA SER A 150 -19.43 -1.03 0.79
C SER A 150 -20.74 -0.75 0.06
N ARG A 151 -20.76 0.22 -0.87
CA ARG A 151 -21.93 0.52 -1.71
C ARG A 151 -22.26 -0.55 -2.76
N ARG A 152 -21.27 -1.37 -3.16
CA ARG A 152 -21.42 -2.37 -4.24
C ARG A 152 -21.89 -3.74 -3.75
N TYR A 153 -21.80 -4.00 -2.45
CA TYR A 153 -22.12 -5.29 -1.86
C TYR A 153 -23.21 -5.18 -0.82
N THR A 154 -24.11 -6.17 -0.79
CA THR A 154 -25.16 -6.24 0.22
C THR A 154 -24.62 -6.79 1.54
N MET A 155 -25.26 -6.45 2.66
CA MET A 155 -24.91 -7.01 3.97
C MET A 155 -24.92 -8.54 3.98
N THR A 156 -25.91 -9.17 3.32
CA THR A 156 -25.99 -10.63 3.20
C THR A 156 -24.80 -11.20 2.44
N ARG A 157 -24.33 -10.52 1.39
CA ARG A 157 -23.15 -10.95 0.61
C ARG A 157 -21.88 -10.86 1.44
N ILE A 158 -21.71 -9.79 2.22
CA ILE A 158 -20.55 -9.60 3.11
C ILE A 158 -20.57 -10.61 4.27
N ALA A 159 -21.73 -10.78 4.92
CA ALA A 159 -21.86 -11.69 6.06
C ALA A 159 -21.59 -13.17 5.71
N ARG A 160 -21.78 -13.58 4.45
CA ARG A 160 -21.41 -14.92 3.99
C ARG A 160 -19.93 -15.26 4.18
N ILE A 161 -19.05 -14.25 4.21
CA ILE A 161 -17.61 -14.46 4.45
C ILE A 161 -17.37 -15.02 5.86
N PHE A 162 -18.24 -14.69 6.82
CA PHE A 162 -18.11 -15.06 8.22
C PHE A 162 -19.00 -16.24 8.63
N TRP A 163 -19.63 -16.92 7.67
CA TRP A 163 -20.60 -17.99 7.94
C TRP A 163 -19.98 -19.18 8.71
N SER A 164 -18.67 -19.40 8.60
CA SER A 164 -17.97 -20.42 9.41
C SER A 164 -17.84 -20.04 10.89
N ASN A 165 -17.84 -18.74 11.21
CA ASN A 165 -17.60 -18.22 12.56
C ASN A 165 -18.89 -17.71 13.23
N ALA A 166 -19.98 -17.60 12.48
CA ALA A 166 -21.25 -17.11 12.96
C ALA A 166 -22.37 -18.09 12.59
N GLU A 167 -22.82 -18.89 13.57
CA GLU A 167 -24.04 -19.70 13.48
C GLU A 167 -25.29 -18.85 13.18
N HIS A 168 -25.19 -17.52 13.26
CA HIS A 168 -26.32 -16.62 13.18
C HIS A 168 -26.00 -15.40 12.29
N GLY A 169 -26.80 -15.21 11.24
CA GLY A 169 -26.56 -14.31 10.10
C GLY A 169 -26.36 -12.80 10.38
N PRO A 170 -26.48 -11.92 9.37
CA PRO A 170 -26.00 -10.52 9.41
C PRO A 170 -26.57 -9.64 10.53
N GLN A 171 -27.67 -10.04 11.16
CA GLN A 171 -28.33 -9.31 12.25
C GLN A 171 -27.59 -9.41 13.60
N ILE A 172 -26.66 -10.35 13.74
CA ILE A 172 -25.95 -10.65 15.00
C ILE A 172 -24.47 -10.26 14.95
N LEU A 173 -23.92 -10.06 13.74
CA LEU A 173 -22.55 -9.62 13.57
C LEU A 173 -22.37 -8.17 14.04
N PRO A 174 -21.31 -7.88 14.84
CA PRO A 174 -20.92 -6.49 15.10
C PRO A 174 -20.70 -5.75 13.78
N ALA A 175 -21.11 -4.48 13.70
CA ALA A 175 -20.92 -3.67 12.48
C ALA A 175 -19.44 -3.61 12.02
N ALA A 176 -18.50 -3.76 12.97
CA ALA A 176 -17.07 -3.87 12.72
C ALA A 176 -16.70 -5.08 11.84
N GLU A 177 -17.41 -6.21 11.96
CA GLU A 177 -17.21 -7.38 11.10
C GLU A 177 -17.77 -7.15 9.69
N ILE A 178 -18.84 -6.37 9.55
CA ILE A 178 -19.40 -6.02 8.25
C ILE A 178 -18.50 -5.05 7.48
N ILE A 179 -17.88 -4.08 8.16
CA ILE A 179 -17.02 -3.09 7.49
C ILE A 179 -15.62 -3.65 7.18
N TYR A 180 -15.15 -4.65 7.93
CA TYR A 180 -13.81 -5.21 7.77
C TYR A 180 -13.47 -5.67 6.33
N PRO A 181 -14.31 -6.44 5.62
CA PRO A 181 -13.98 -6.86 4.25
C PRO A 181 -13.88 -5.67 3.29
N CYS A 182 -14.73 -4.65 3.47
CA CYS A 182 -14.66 -3.42 2.68
C CYS A 182 -13.32 -2.71 2.89
N MET A 183 -12.87 -2.67 4.14
CA MET A 183 -11.61 -2.07 4.54
C MET A 183 -10.39 -2.87 4.07
N GLN A 184 -10.45 -4.20 4.10
CA GLN A 184 -9.38 -5.07 3.62
C GLN A 184 -9.22 -4.99 2.10
N VAL A 185 -10.34 -4.94 1.36
CA VAL A 185 -10.30 -4.69 -0.10
C VAL A 185 -9.71 -3.31 -0.37
N ALA A 186 -10.13 -2.29 0.38
CA ALA A 186 -9.58 -0.96 0.23
C ALA A 186 -8.08 -0.92 0.52
N SER A 187 -7.55 -1.67 1.49
CA SER A 187 -6.10 -1.63 1.77
C SER A 187 -5.30 -2.23 0.62
N ILE A 188 -5.78 -3.33 0.03
CA ILE A 188 -5.14 -3.96 -1.14
C ILE A 188 -5.20 -3.04 -2.37
N LEU A 189 -6.33 -2.38 -2.59
CA LEU A 189 -6.50 -1.44 -3.70
C LEU A 189 -5.69 -0.16 -3.49
N CYS A 190 -5.57 0.31 -2.25
CA CYS A 190 -4.84 1.52 -1.91
C CYS A 190 -3.32 1.31 -1.90
N GLU A 191 -2.83 0.14 -1.48
CA GLU A 191 -1.39 -0.22 -1.59
C GLU A 191 -0.92 -0.25 -3.06
N LYS A 192 -1.79 -0.61 -4.01
CA LYS A 192 -1.53 -0.43 -5.46
C LYS A 192 -1.49 1.05 -5.89
N HIS A 193 -2.00 1.95 -5.06
CA HIS A 193 -2.34 3.32 -5.39
C HIS A 193 -1.56 4.37 -4.59
N THR A 194 -0.72 3.95 -3.61
CA THR A 194 0.02 4.85 -2.73
C THR A 194 1.07 5.63 -3.55
N LEU A 195 0.86 6.95 -3.56
CA LEU A 195 1.58 8.04 -4.22
C LEU A 195 1.33 8.35 -5.71
N ASN A 196 0.90 7.41 -6.54
CA ASN A 196 0.88 7.66 -8.00
C ASN A 196 -0.53 7.79 -8.59
N SER A 197 -1.57 7.47 -7.84
CA SER A 197 -2.83 7.16 -8.51
C SER A 197 -3.77 8.31 -8.84
N LYS A 198 -3.68 9.48 -8.17
CA LYS A 198 -4.58 10.60 -8.50
C LYS A 198 -4.30 11.15 -9.89
N ILE A 199 -3.01 11.34 -10.21
CA ILE A 199 -2.56 11.85 -11.50
C ILE A 199 -2.68 10.74 -12.56
N GLN A 200 -2.36 9.49 -12.22
CA GLN A 200 -2.55 8.36 -13.14
C GLN A 200 -4.04 8.13 -13.50
N ARG A 201 -4.96 8.33 -12.55
CA ARG A 201 -6.42 8.28 -12.80
C ARG A 201 -7.00 9.59 -13.32
N ALA A 202 -6.23 10.68 -13.34
CA ALA A 202 -6.72 11.97 -13.80
C ALA A 202 -7.14 11.88 -15.26
N PHE A 203 -8.22 12.57 -15.60
CA PHE A 203 -8.69 12.67 -16.97
C PHE A 203 -7.61 13.34 -17.82
N CYS A 204 -7.03 12.62 -18.79
CA CYS A 204 -6.03 13.16 -19.71
C CYS A 204 -6.18 12.46 -21.05
N PRO A 205 -7.25 12.76 -21.79
CA PRO A 205 -7.51 12.16 -23.09
C PRO A 205 -6.30 12.35 -24.04
N PRO A 206 -5.88 11.33 -24.80
CA PRO A 206 -4.81 11.47 -25.79
C PRO A 206 -5.15 12.53 -26.84
N LYS A 207 -4.16 13.35 -27.23
CA LYS A 207 -4.28 14.39 -28.28
C LYS A 207 -5.31 15.49 -28.03
N VAL A 208 -5.89 15.55 -26.84
CA VAL A 208 -6.87 16.58 -26.46
C VAL A 208 -6.25 17.50 -25.41
N VAL A 209 -6.07 18.77 -25.79
CA VAL A 209 -5.47 19.80 -24.94
C VAL A 209 -6.50 20.60 -24.16
N VAL A 210 -7.63 20.91 -24.79
CA VAL A 210 -8.69 21.73 -24.20
C VAL A 210 -9.34 20.99 -23.02
N HIS A 211 -9.48 21.66 -21.88
CA HIS A 211 -10.04 21.12 -20.63
C HIS A 211 -9.33 19.84 -20.14
N ASN A 212 -8.02 19.71 -20.42
CA ASN A 212 -7.21 18.62 -19.91
C ASN A 212 -6.58 19.02 -18.57
N PRO A 213 -7.07 18.50 -17.42
CA PRO A 213 -6.60 18.92 -16.10
C PRO A 213 -5.11 18.62 -15.89
N CYS A 214 -4.55 17.58 -16.50
CA CYS A 214 -3.11 17.33 -16.41
C CYS A 214 -2.31 18.46 -17.07
N LEU A 215 -2.73 18.92 -18.25
CA LEU A 215 -2.06 20.01 -18.96
C LEU A 215 -2.26 21.36 -18.27
N GLU A 216 -3.41 21.58 -17.64
CA GLU A 216 -3.65 22.78 -16.82
C GLU A 216 -2.71 22.84 -15.62
N TYR A 217 -2.48 21.71 -14.93
CA TYR A 217 -1.51 21.67 -13.83
C TYR A 217 -0.08 21.93 -14.32
N ILE A 218 0.28 21.39 -15.50
CA ILE A 218 1.59 21.69 -16.10
C ILE A 218 1.73 23.19 -16.40
N LYS A 219 0.69 23.78 -16.99
CA LYS A 219 0.64 25.20 -17.35
C LYS A 219 0.74 26.13 -16.14
N TYR A 220 -0.06 25.88 -15.11
CA TYR A 220 -0.27 26.84 -14.02
C TYR A 220 0.58 26.56 -12.78
N ILE A 221 1.14 25.35 -12.64
CA ILE A 221 1.94 24.97 -11.47
C ILE A 221 3.36 24.62 -11.88
N ILE A 222 3.52 23.64 -12.78
CA ILE A 222 4.85 23.05 -13.05
C ILE A 222 5.78 24.00 -13.79
N LEU A 223 5.33 24.57 -14.92
CA LEU A 223 6.16 25.48 -15.71
C LEU A 223 6.49 26.77 -14.95
N PRO A 224 5.57 27.40 -14.20
CA PRO A 224 5.91 28.53 -13.33
C PRO A 224 6.90 28.17 -12.21
N TRP A 225 6.85 26.94 -11.68
CA TRP A 225 7.70 26.53 -10.56
C TRP A 225 9.13 26.16 -10.99
N PHE A 226 9.27 25.36 -12.05
CA PHE A 226 10.58 24.84 -12.50
C PHE A 226 11.13 25.56 -13.73
N GLY A 227 10.32 26.35 -14.44
CA GLY A 227 10.66 26.94 -15.74
C GLY A 227 10.70 25.94 -16.90
N ASN A 228 10.60 24.63 -16.62
CA ASN A 228 10.58 23.58 -17.62
C ASN A 228 9.94 22.28 -17.10
N LEU A 229 9.64 21.36 -18.02
CA LEU A 229 9.20 20.00 -17.74
C LEU A 229 9.85 19.02 -18.72
N GLY A 230 10.55 18.01 -18.21
CA GLY A 230 11.05 16.90 -19.02
C GLY A 230 10.01 15.79 -19.17
N VAL A 231 9.67 15.42 -20.40
CA VAL A 231 8.77 14.29 -20.71
C VAL A 231 9.52 13.29 -21.60
N VAL A 232 9.41 12.00 -21.28
CA VAL A 232 10.03 10.92 -22.07
C VAL A 232 9.24 10.75 -23.36
N GLN A 233 9.92 10.73 -24.51
CA GLN A 233 9.30 10.46 -25.81
C GLN A 233 9.36 8.97 -26.15
N ASN A 234 8.34 8.52 -26.88
CA ASN A 234 8.11 7.12 -27.27
C ASN A 234 9.03 6.60 -28.38
N ASP A 235 10.02 7.37 -28.81
CA ASP A 235 11.04 6.89 -29.73
C ASP A 235 11.79 5.77 -29.02
N TRP A 236 12.07 4.65 -29.68
CA TRP A 236 12.62 3.42 -29.07
C TRP A 236 13.93 3.60 -28.27
N ASN A 237 14.51 4.81 -28.26
CA ASN A 237 15.69 5.25 -27.53
C ASN A 237 15.40 5.94 -26.18
N GLY A 238 14.15 6.22 -25.79
CA GLY A 238 13.82 6.79 -24.48
C GLY A 238 14.32 8.23 -24.24
N ASN A 239 14.47 9.03 -25.30
CA ASN A 239 14.96 10.40 -25.17
C ASN A 239 13.94 11.27 -24.41
N THR A 240 14.42 12.00 -23.40
CA THR A 240 13.61 12.98 -22.66
C THR A 240 13.66 14.31 -23.38
N LYS A 241 12.49 14.82 -23.79
CA LYS A 241 12.36 16.16 -24.35
C LYS A 241 11.95 17.12 -23.24
N THR A 242 12.65 18.25 -23.15
CA THR A 242 12.37 19.29 -22.17
C THR A 242 11.53 20.40 -22.79
N PHE A 243 10.39 20.69 -22.17
CA PHE A 243 9.46 21.72 -22.59
C PHE A 243 9.58 22.92 -21.66
N VAL A 244 9.76 24.11 -22.24
CA VAL A 244 9.83 25.39 -21.50
C VAL A 244 8.55 26.23 -21.65
N SER A 245 7.63 25.81 -22.51
CA SER A 245 6.41 26.54 -22.84
C SER A 245 5.24 25.58 -23.07
N MET A 246 4.02 26.05 -22.82
CA MET A 246 2.82 25.25 -23.07
C MET A 246 2.52 25.11 -24.57
N GLU A 247 2.93 26.08 -25.37
CA GLU A 247 2.74 26.11 -26.81
C GLU A 247 3.45 24.91 -27.45
N GLU A 248 4.71 24.65 -27.08
CA GLU A 248 5.46 23.51 -27.59
C GLU A 248 4.88 22.17 -27.11
N LEU A 249 4.55 22.07 -25.82
CA LEU A 249 4.01 20.84 -25.23
C LEU A 249 2.64 20.49 -25.83
N SER A 250 1.78 21.49 -26.03
CA SER A 250 0.43 21.30 -26.58
C SER A 250 0.50 20.81 -28.02
N VAL A 251 1.38 21.41 -28.85
CA VAL A 251 1.58 20.98 -30.24
C VAL A 251 2.05 19.52 -30.32
N ASP A 252 3.02 19.13 -29.48
CA ASP A 252 3.52 17.76 -29.47
C ASP A 252 2.49 16.76 -28.92
N TYR A 253 1.67 17.17 -27.96
CA TYR A 253 0.60 16.35 -27.41
C TYR A 253 -0.54 16.14 -28.42
N GLU A 254 -1.01 17.19 -29.11
CA GLU A 254 -2.05 17.10 -30.16
C GLU A 254 -1.60 16.24 -31.35
N ARG A 255 -0.32 16.37 -31.75
CA ARG A 255 0.27 15.56 -32.81
C ARG A 255 0.47 14.10 -32.40
N GLY A 256 0.44 13.81 -31.10
CA GLY A 256 0.63 12.47 -30.54
C GLY A 256 2.08 12.04 -30.43
N TYR A 257 3.03 12.98 -30.49
CA TYR A 257 4.43 12.72 -30.16
C TYR A 257 4.63 12.47 -28.67
N LEU A 258 3.73 13.01 -27.85
CA LEU A 258 3.59 12.68 -26.43
C LEU A 258 2.34 11.84 -26.22
N ASN A 259 2.45 10.80 -25.38
CA ASN A 259 1.28 10.04 -24.94
C ASN A 259 0.82 10.50 -23.54
N SER A 260 -0.43 10.18 -23.22
CA SER A 260 -1.06 10.55 -21.94
C SER A 260 -0.32 9.99 -20.72
N ALA A 261 0.22 8.77 -20.82
CA ALA A 261 0.90 8.11 -19.71
C ALA A 261 2.22 8.81 -19.34
N ASP A 262 3.02 9.15 -20.34
CA ASP A 262 4.32 9.82 -20.15
C ASP A 262 4.13 11.23 -19.58
N VAL A 263 3.12 11.96 -20.08
CA VAL A 263 2.75 13.28 -19.55
C VAL A 263 2.31 13.18 -18.09
N LYS A 264 1.50 12.18 -17.74
CA LYS A 264 1.08 11.94 -16.35
C LYS A 264 2.25 11.58 -15.45
N MET A 265 3.17 10.72 -15.91
CA MET A 265 4.37 10.36 -15.17
C MET A 265 5.29 11.57 -14.94
N ALA A 266 5.49 12.40 -15.96
CA ALA A 266 6.29 13.62 -15.85
C ALA A 266 5.66 14.62 -14.86
N LEU A 267 4.35 14.82 -14.95
CA LEU A 267 3.59 15.68 -14.02
C LEU A 267 3.68 15.16 -12.58
N GLU A 268 3.49 13.86 -12.38
CA GLU A 268 3.56 13.21 -11.08
C GLU A 268 4.93 13.39 -10.41
N LYS A 269 6.00 13.14 -11.17
CA LYS A 269 7.37 13.36 -10.70
C LYS A 269 7.59 14.82 -10.30
N ALA A 270 7.14 15.77 -11.13
CA ALA A 270 7.31 17.19 -10.85
C ALA A 270 6.54 17.64 -9.59
N ILE A 271 5.28 17.21 -9.40
CA ILE A 271 4.51 17.52 -8.20
C ILE A 271 5.17 16.92 -6.95
N ASN A 272 5.64 15.68 -7.02
CA ASN A 272 6.33 15.06 -5.89
C ASN A 272 7.58 15.84 -5.48
N ASN A 273 8.36 16.33 -6.44
CA ASN A 273 9.53 17.16 -6.17
C ASN A 273 9.15 18.52 -5.53
N ILE A 274 8.02 19.13 -5.92
CA ILE A 274 7.51 20.35 -5.28
C ILE A 274 7.14 20.09 -3.81
N LEU A 275 6.52 18.93 -3.54
CA LEU A 275 6.03 18.58 -2.21
C LEU A 275 7.09 18.01 -1.28
N GLU A 276 8.22 17.54 -1.79
CA GLU A 276 9.28 16.90 -1.01
C GLU A 276 9.82 17.79 0.12
N PRO A 277 10.17 19.08 -0.08
CA PRO A 277 10.62 19.95 1.01
C PRO A 277 9.54 20.17 2.08
N VAL A 278 8.26 20.13 1.70
CA VAL A 278 7.15 20.22 2.65
C VAL A 278 7.09 18.95 3.49
N ARG A 279 7.20 17.78 2.87
CA ARG A 279 7.25 16.49 3.59
C ARG A 279 8.43 16.44 4.55
N ASP A 280 9.60 16.89 4.13
CA ASP A 280 10.81 16.96 4.95
C ASP A 280 10.66 17.93 6.13
N TYR A 281 10.03 19.08 5.90
CA TYR A 281 9.75 20.04 6.96
C TYR A 281 8.83 19.43 8.03
N PHE A 282 7.73 18.79 7.62
CA PHE A 282 6.77 18.19 8.56
C PHE A 282 7.29 16.90 9.20
N SER A 283 8.21 16.17 8.58
CA SER A 283 8.83 14.97 9.17
C SER A 283 9.95 15.34 10.17
N GLY A 284 10.67 16.43 9.94
CA GLY A 284 11.77 16.88 10.81
C GLY A 284 11.37 17.86 11.92
N ASN A 285 10.18 18.47 11.85
CA ASN A 285 9.76 19.54 12.77
C ASN A 285 8.70 19.07 13.76
N THR A 286 9.11 18.85 15.01
CA THR A 286 8.24 18.41 16.12
C THR A 286 7.06 19.34 16.39
N LYS A 287 7.22 20.65 16.18
CA LYS A 287 6.13 21.63 16.34
C LYS A 287 5.11 21.51 15.21
N ALA A 288 5.57 21.29 13.97
CA ALA A 288 4.70 21.07 12.82
C ALA A 288 3.95 19.74 12.95
N GLN A 289 4.59 18.70 13.48
CA GLN A 289 3.95 17.42 13.81
C GLN A 289 2.90 17.58 14.90
N ALA A 290 3.19 18.34 15.96
CA ALA A 290 2.23 18.63 17.02
C ALA A 290 1.01 19.39 16.48
N LEU A 291 1.19 20.30 15.51
CA LEU A 291 0.09 20.99 14.84
C LEU A 291 -0.78 20.04 13.99
N ILE A 292 -0.17 19.10 13.26
CA ILE A 292 -0.90 18.05 12.53
C ILE A 292 -1.71 17.20 13.52
N MET A 293 -1.09 16.73 14.59
CA MET A 293 -1.76 15.92 15.62
C MET A 293 -2.89 16.69 16.29
N ALA A 294 -2.70 17.98 16.59
CA ALA A 294 -3.74 18.82 17.16
C ALA A 294 -4.95 18.98 16.21
N CYS A 295 -4.72 19.26 14.92
CA CYS A 295 -5.79 19.34 13.92
C CYS A 295 -6.53 17.99 13.75
N GLN A 296 -5.81 16.87 13.72
CA GLN A 296 -6.41 15.53 13.63
C GLN A 296 -7.25 15.21 14.89
N ASN A 297 -6.80 15.64 16.06
CA ASN A 297 -7.52 15.46 17.32
C ASN A 297 -8.78 16.34 17.40
N GLU A 298 -8.75 17.57 16.89
CA GLU A 298 -9.93 18.44 16.79
C GLU A 298 -10.98 17.86 15.84
N ILE A 299 -10.57 17.38 14.66
CA ILE A 299 -11.45 16.67 13.72
C ILE A 299 -12.07 15.43 14.39
N THR A 300 -11.30 14.70 15.17
CA THR A 300 -11.79 13.53 15.94
C THR A 300 -12.78 13.94 17.04
N GLY A 301 -12.55 15.09 17.69
CA GLY A 301 -13.47 15.67 18.67
C GLY A 301 -14.82 16.09 18.07
N ASP A 302 -14.81 16.65 16.86
CA ASP A 302 -16.04 17.01 16.14
C ASP A 302 -16.81 15.77 15.66
N VAL A 303 -16.10 14.71 15.25
CA VAL A 303 -16.71 13.40 14.95
C VAL A 303 -17.37 12.81 16.21
N LEU A 304 -16.75 12.95 17.38
CA LEU A 304 -17.33 12.50 18.65
C LEU A 304 -18.57 13.32 19.05
N LYS A 305 -18.60 14.64 18.82
CA LYS A 305 -19.80 15.46 18.99
C LYS A 305 -20.95 15.03 18.10
N ILE A 306 -20.66 14.74 16.82
CA ILE A 306 -21.65 14.20 15.87
C ILE A 306 -22.18 12.84 16.36
N GLN A 307 -21.31 11.97 16.90
CA GLN A 307 -21.72 10.69 17.47
C GLN A 307 -22.57 10.84 18.76
N MET A 308 -22.31 11.86 19.58
CA MET A 308 -23.11 12.16 20.77
C MET A 308 -24.49 12.74 20.40
N GLN A 309 -24.56 13.66 19.44
CA GLN A 309 -25.84 14.14 18.88
C GLN A 309 -26.66 12.99 18.29
N ASN A 310 -26.01 12.04 17.61
CA ASN A 310 -26.65 10.83 17.10
C ASN A 310 -27.07 9.81 18.18
N LYS A 311 -26.61 9.95 19.43
CA LYS A 311 -27.11 9.18 20.58
C LYS A 311 -28.32 9.86 21.22
N GLU A 312 -28.33 11.18 21.30
CA GLU A 312 -29.47 11.95 21.82
C GLU A 312 -30.72 11.77 20.94
N MET A 313 -30.56 11.71 19.61
CA MET A 313 -31.66 11.40 18.69
C MET A 313 -32.22 9.96 18.79
N ARG A 314 -31.59 9.05 19.56
CA ARG A 314 -32.12 7.69 19.79
C ARG A 314 -33.04 7.61 21.02
N HIS A 315 -33.16 8.71 21.76
CA HIS A 315 -34.04 8.82 22.93
C HIS A 315 -35.30 9.67 22.64
N HIS A 316 -35.57 9.94 21.36
CA HIS A 316 -36.84 10.44 20.81
C HIS A 316 -37.36 9.44 19.78
#